data_AF-A0A8K0M141-F1
#
_entry.id   AF-A0A8K0M141-F1
#
_cell.length_a   1.000
_cell.length_b   1.000
_cell.length_c   1.000
_cell.angle_alpha   90.00
_cell.angle_beta   90.00
_cell.angle_gamma   90.00
#
_symmetry.space_group_name_H-M   'P 1'
#
loop_
_entity.id
_entity.type
_entity.pdbx_description
1 polymer ?
#
loop_
_entity_poly.entity_id
_entity_poly.type
_entity_poly.pdbx_seq_one_letter_code
_entity_poly.pdbx_strand_id
1 'polypeptide(L)'
;PPVITTFLLQFLTDSQVAQIKRQFFLSWRRNKQVMWTGNNRKEAQDWADRRSMRTLSTVMGPLEHGDDSRCFLPRNDQKRRSQYMRGASALFAWCVTTDDIVTILCPPPPDRFNPGGATNMQLVELPILTGIVGVQAVSRIDVIHPMVHGAEGFRYQLWPVDEVHIW
;
A
#
# COMPACT_ATOMS: atom_id res chain seq x y z
N PRO A 1 5.92 10.76 13.38
CA PRO A 1 7.26 10.66 14.00
C PRO A 1 8.31 11.35 13.14
N PRO A 2 9.41 11.90 13.69
CA PRO A 2 10.40 12.63 12.90
C PRO A 2 10.95 11.81 11.72
N VAL A 3 11.28 10.53 11.94
CA VAL A 3 11.83 9.63 10.91
C VAL A 3 10.88 9.46 9.72
N ILE A 4 9.59 9.15 9.97
CA ILE A 4 8.62 8.97 8.89
C ILE A 4 8.33 10.28 8.16
N THR A 5 8.31 11.41 8.88
CA THR A 5 8.14 12.73 8.26
C THR A 5 9.30 13.03 7.33
N THR A 6 10.55 12.86 7.77
CA THR A 6 11.74 13.05 6.93
C THR A 6 11.73 12.11 5.73
N PHE A 7 11.31 10.86 5.89
CA PHE A 7 11.20 9.90 4.80
C PHE A 7 10.17 10.34 3.75
N LEU A 8 8.97 10.76 4.17
CA LEU A 8 7.91 11.23 3.27
C LEU A 8 8.35 12.48 2.49
N LEU A 9 9.08 13.39 3.13
CA LEU A 9 9.55 14.63 2.52
C LEU A 9 10.64 14.44 1.46
N GLN A 10 11.21 13.24 1.33
CA GLN A 10 12.06 12.89 0.18
C GLN A 10 11.26 12.77 -1.13
N PHE A 11 9.94 12.57 -1.03
CA PHE A 11 9.05 12.28 -2.16
C PHE A 11 7.94 13.32 -2.34
N LEU A 12 7.47 13.91 -1.24
CA LEU A 12 6.31 14.79 -1.20
C LEU A 12 6.66 16.12 -0.55
N THR A 13 6.00 17.20 -0.98
CA THR A 13 5.96 18.45 -0.22
C THR A 13 4.99 18.35 0.96
N ASP A 14 5.12 19.23 1.95
CA ASP A 14 4.15 19.31 3.06
C ASP A 14 2.71 19.49 2.57
N SER A 15 2.50 20.30 1.54
CA SER A 15 1.19 20.52 0.93
C SER A 15 0.61 19.26 0.29
N GLN A 16 1.45 18.46 -0.38
CA GLN A 16 1.03 17.17 -0.95
C GLN A 16 0.70 16.16 0.14
N VAL A 17 1.51 16.08 1.20
CA VAL A 17 1.21 15.22 2.37
C VAL A 17 -0.14 15.59 2.98
N ALA A 18 -0.38 16.88 3.23
CA ALA A 18 -1.63 17.35 3.81
C ALA A 18 -2.85 17.02 2.93
N GLN A 19 -2.71 17.19 1.61
CA GLN A 19 -3.77 16.89 0.65
C GLN A 19 -4.08 15.39 0.60
N ILE A 20 -3.07 14.53 0.52
CA ILE A 20 -3.26 13.08 0.47
C ILE A 20 -3.88 12.58 1.78
N LYS A 21 -3.38 13.04 2.93
CA LYS A 21 -3.96 12.70 4.24
C LYS A 21 -5.43 13.06 4.34
N ARG A 22 -5.83 14.21 3.79
CA ARG A 22 -7.24 14.63 3.75
C ARG A 22 -8.10 13.64 2.95
N GLN A 23 -7.62 13.17 1.80
CA GLN A 23 -8.36 12.16 1.04
C GLN A 23 -8.44 10.82 1.77
N PHE A 24 -7.33 10.41 2.39
CA PHE A 24 -7.29 9.18 3.18
C PHE A 24 -8.33 9.24 4.29
N PHE A 25 -8.39 10.34 5.05
CA PHE A 25 -9.37 10.53 6.12
C PHE A 25 -10.83 10.37 5.65
N LEU A 26 -11.17 10.88 4.46
CA LEU A 26 -12.54 10.77 3.92
C LEU A 26 -12.94 9.35 3.55
N SER A 27 -11.97 8.53 3.14
CA SER A 27 -12.20 7.17 2.62
C SER A 27 -11.75 6.06 3.56
N TRP A 28 -11.12 6.41 4.68
CA TRP A 28 -10.54 5.44 5.62
C TRP A 28 -11.63 4.65 6.33
N ARG A 29 -11.41 3.34 6.42
CA ARG A 29 -12.21 2.43 7.21
C ARG A 29 -11.26 1.50 7.93
N ARG A 30 -11.34 1.42 9.26
CA ARG A 30 -10.42 0.62 10.07
C ARG A 30 -10.37 -0.84 9.59
N ASN A 31 -9.17 -1.41 9.50
CA ASN A 31 -8.93 -2.81 9.09
C ASN A 31 -9.57 -3.18 7.74
N LYS A 32 -9.68 -2.22 6.80
CA LYS A 32 -10.23 -2.42 5.44
C LYS A 32 -9.24 -2.01 4.35
N GLN A 33 -7.97 -1.93 4.68
CA GLN A 33 -6.90 -1.55 3.78
C GLN A 33 -6.29 -2.80 3.17
N VAL A 34 -6.11 -2.77 1.85
CA VAL A 34 -5.44 -3.83 1.12
C VAL A 34 -4.35 -3.22 0.26
N MET A 35 -3.17 -3.81 0.35
CA MET A 35 -1.99 -3.46 -0.43
C MET A 35 -1.73 -4.59 -1.41
N TRP A 36 -0.96 -4.34 -2.46
CA TRP A 36 -0.73 -5.37 -3.47
C TRP A 36 0.60 -5.18 -4.20
N THR A 37 1.16 -6.28 -4.69
CA THR A 37 2.38 -6.31 -5.49
C THR A 37 2.33 -7.47 -6.47
N GLY A 38 2.97 -7.36 -7.64
CA GLY A 38 3.06 -8.44 -8.63
C GLY A 38 1.76 -8.81 -9.36
N ASN A 39 0.59 -8.49 -8.82
CA ASN A 39 -0.71 -8.66 -9.49
C ASN A 39 -1.01 -7.53 -10.49
N ASN A 40 -1.96 -7.74 -11.40
CA ASN A 40 -2.51 -6.66 -12.19
C ASN A 40 -3.32 -5.71 -11.29
N ARG A 41 -3.16 -4.39 -11.50
CA ARG A 41 -3.95 -3.37 -10.80
C ARG A 41 -5.45 -3.65 -10.84
N LYS A 42 -6.00 -4.04 -11.99
CA LYS A 42 -7.43 -4.31 -12.15
C LYS A 42 -7.88 -5.48 -11.28
N GLU A 43 -7.10 -6.56 -11.24
CA GLU A 43 -7.42 -7.75 -10.45
C GLU A 43 -7.38 -7.46 -8.95
N ALA A 44 -6.34 -6.75 -8.50
CA ALA A 44 -6.23 -6.32 -7.11
C ALA A 44 -7.41 -5.42 -6.70
N GLN A 45 -7.82 -4.49 -7.58
CA GLN A 45 -8.95 -3.61 -7.34
C GLN A 45 -10.28 -4.40 -7.32
N ASP A 46 -10.53 -5.27 -8.30
CA ASP A 46 -11.74 -6.10 -8.36
C ASP A 46 -11.85 -7.00 -7.12
N TRP A 47 -10.73 -7.58 -6.66
CA TRP A 47 -10.69 -8.38 -5.44
C TRP A 47 -11.05 -7.54 -4.21
N ALA A 48 -10.51 -6.33 -4.11
CA ALA A 48 -10.77 -5.39 -3.01
C ALA A 48 -12.23 -4.95 -2.98
N ASP A 49 -12.79 -4.58 -4.13
CA ASP A 49 -14.15 -4.08 -4.27
C ASP A 49 -15.18 -5.15 -3.86
N ARG A 50 -14.99 -6.41 -4.30
CA ARG A 50 -15.83 -7.56 -3.89
C ARG A 50 -15.84 -7.81 -2.39
N ARG A 51 -14.81 -7.35 -1.67
CA ARG A 51 -14.66 -7.52 -0.21
C ARG A 51 -14.83 -6.22 0.57
N SER A 52 -15.27 -5.16 -0.09
CA SER A 52 -15.40 -3.82 0.49
C SER A 52 -14.12 -3.32 1.16
N MET A 53 -12.97 -3.65 0.56
CA MET A 53 -11.65 -3.19 0.98
C MET A 53 -11.19 -2.01 0.11
N ARG A 54 -10.17 -1.29 0.58
CA ARG A 54 -9.68 -0.05 -0.02
C ARG A 54 -8.21 -0.20 -0.38
N THR A 55 -7.90 -0.03 -1.67
CA THR A 55 -6.52 0.08 -2.16
C THR A 55 -6.03 1.51 -2.02
N LEU A 56 -4.72 1.74 -2.21
CA LEU A 56 -4.16 3.08 -2.36
C LEU A 56 -4.94 3.90 -3.42
N SER A 57 -5.17 3.33 -4.60
CA SER A 57 -5.90 4.02 -5.67
C SER A 57 -7.33 4.39 -5.24
N THR A 58 -8.01 3.54 -4.46
CA THR A 58 -9.34 3.85 -3.94
C THR A 58 -9.32 5.03 -2.97
N VAL A 59 -8.37 5.06 -2.03
CA VAL A 59 -8.30 6.14 -1.02
C VAL A 59 -7.73 7.44 -1.58
N MET A 60 -6.91 7.36 -2.63
CA MET A 60 -6.44 8.53 -3.38
C MET A 60 -7.58 9.20 -4.16
N GLY A 61 -8.54 8.42 -4.64
CA GLY A 61 -9.73 8.91 -5.32
C GLY A 61 -9.37 9.85 -6.49
N PRO A 62 -9.88 11.10 -6.52
CA PRO A 62 -9.56 12.07 -7.57
C PRO A 62 -8.07 12.38 -7.72
N LEU A 63 -7.26 12.17 -6.67
CA LEU A 63 -5.82 12.43 -6.71
C LEU A 63 -5.03 11.34 -7.43
N GLU A 64 -5.64 10.22 -7.83
CA GLU A 64 -4.94 9.14 -8.54
C GLU A 64 -4.69 9.49 -10.02
N HIS A 65 -5.66 10.15 -10.65
CA HIS A 65 -5.67 10.41 -12.09
C HIS A 65 -5.28 11.84 -12.45
N GLY A 66 -5.22 12.72 -11.45
CA GLY A 66 -4.81 14.10 -11.64
C GLY A 66 -5.87 14.96 -12.32
N ASP A 67 -7.06 14.44 -12.59
CA ASP A 67 -8.19 15.11 -13.25
C ASP A 67 -8.93 16.12 -12.38
N ASP A 68 -8.58 16.19 -11.10
CA ASP A 68 -9.00 17.28 -10.23
C ASP A 68 -8.05 18.47 -10.42
N SER A 69 -8.59 19.67 -10.66
CA SER A 69 -7.82 20.92 -10.76
C SER A 69 -7.04 21.25 -9.48
N ARG A 70 -7.36 20.57 -8.38
CA ARG A 70 -6.64 20.67 -7.10
C ARG A 70 -5.46 19.71 -7.01
N CYS A 71 -5.30 18.77 -7.93
CA CYS A 71 -4.30 17.72 -7.82
C CYS A 71 -2.90 18.21 -8.19
N PHE A 72 -1.96 18.15 -7.24
CA PHE A 72 -0.54 18.45 -7.49
C PHE A 72 0.21 17.33 -8.23
N LEU A 73 -0.51 16.48 -8.97
CA LEU A 73 0.09 15.39 -9.72
C LEU A 73 0.90 15.96 -10.88
N PRO A 74 2.22 15.71 -10.96
CA PRO A 74 3.04 16.14 -12.09
C PRO A 74 2.64 15.34 -13.33
N ARG A 75 1.83 15.93 -14.22
CA ARG A 75 1.30 15.24 -15.41
C ARG A 75 2.35 14.98 -16.49
N ASN A 76 3.31 15.90 -16.65
CA ASN A 76 4.27 15.89 -17.76
C ASN A 76 5.66 15.35 -17.38
N ASP A 77 5.85 14.91 -16.13
CA ASP A 77 7.13 14.42 -15.62
C ASP A 77 6.94 13.06 -14.96
N GLN A 78 7.31 12.01 -15.71
CA GLN A 78 7.18 10.63 -15.27
C GLN A 78 7.99 10.34 -14.00
N LYS A 79 9.15 10.98 -13.83
CA LYS A 79 10.00 10.79 -12.64
C LYS A 79 9.34 11.41 -11.41
N ARG A 80 8.84 12.64 -11.53
CA ARG A 80 8.13 13.32 -10.43
C ARG A 80 6.80 12.62 -10.11
N ARG A 81 6.09 12.09 -11.10
CA ARG A 81 4.89 11.26 -10.89
C ARG A 81 5.22 9.98 -10.13
N SER A 82 6.29 9.29 -10.51
CA SER A 82 6.76 8.09 -9.82
C SER A 82 7.13 8.39 -8.36
N GLN A 83 7.86 9.48 -8.11
CA GLN A 83 8.17 9.96 -6.76
C GLN A 83 6.90 10.28 -5.96
N TYR A 84 5.95 11.00 -6.55
CA TYR A 84 4.67 11.29 -5.91
C TYR A 84 3.93 10.02 -5.50
N MET A 85 3.80 9.05 -6.41
CA MET A 85 3.14 7.77 -6.11
C MET A 85 3.89 6.96 -5.05
N ARG A 86 5.22 6.98 -5.07
CA ARG A 86 6.04 6.36 -4.02
C ARG A 86 5.79 7.01 -2.65
N GLY A 87 5.71 8.33 -2.60
CA GLY A 87 5.36 9.06 -1.39
C GLY A 87 3.94 8.80 -0.90
N ALA A 88 2.96 8.72 -1.81
CA ALA A 88 1.58 8.37 -1.48
C ALA A 88 1.46 6.94 -0.93
N SER A 89 2.20 6.00 -1.53
CA SER A 89 2.35 4.62 -1.06
C SER A 89 2.97 4.55 0.33
N ALA A 90 4.05 5.29 0.59
CA ALA A 90 4.66 5.40 1.92
C ALA A 90 3.68 5.95 2.96
N LEU A 91 2.95 7.02 2.61
CA LEU A 91 1.97 7.64 3.48
C LEU A 91 0.80 6.69 3.77
N PHE A 92 0.39 5.89 2.78
CA PHE A 92 -0.65 4.89 2.94
C PHE A 92 -0.21 3.78 3.89
N ALA A 93 0.98 3.22 3.69
CA ALA A 93 1.57 2.24 4.60
C ALA A 93 1.66 2.78 6.04
N TRP A 94 2.06 4.04 6.21
CA TRP A 94 2.12 4.64 7.54
C TRP A 94 0.73 4.85 8.17
N CYS A 95 -0.28 5.24 7.40
CA CYS A 95 -1.65 5.30 7.91
C CYS A 95 -2.16 3.89 8.30
N VAL A 96 -1.80 2.86 7.55
CA VAL A 96 -2.13 1.46 7.86
C VAL A 96 -1.50 1.00 9.18
N THR A 97 -0.37 1.56 9.65
CA THR A 97 0.18 1.14 10.96
C THR A 97 -0.70 1.53 12.15
N THR A 98 -1.74 2.35 11.92
CA THR A 98 -2.78 2.63 12.93
C THR A 98 -3.86 1.55 13.00
N ASP A 99 -3.91 0.65 12.02
CA ASP A 99 -4.77 -0.53 11.99
C ASP A 99 -4.10 -1.73 12.66
N ASP A 100 -4.89 -2.74 13.00
CA ASP A 100 -4.39 -3.94 13.68
C ASP A 100 -3.80 -4.94 12.67
N ILE A 101 -4.49 -5.11 11.54
CA ILE A 101 -4.19 -6.11 10.52
C ILE A 101 -4.26 -5.46 9.14
N VAL A 102 -3.28 -5.76 8.29
CA VAL A 102 -3.30 -5.40 6.86
C VAL A 102 -3.25 -6.65 6.00
N THR A 103 -3.93 -6.60 4.85
CA THR A 103 -3.86 -7.64 3.81
C THR A 103 -2.97 -7.19 2.66
N ILE A 104 -2.07 -8.07 2.22
CA ILE A 104 -1.26 -7.93 1.00
C ILE A 104 -1.71 -8.96 -0.02
N LEU A 105 -2.02 -8.51 -1.24
CA LEU A 105 -2.23 -9.38 -2.39
C LEU A 105 -0.90 -9.55 -3.13
N CYS A 106 -0.52 -10.79 -3.42
CA CYS A 106 0.65 -11.06 -4.25
C CYS A 106 0.54 -12.39 -5.01
N PRO A 107 1.45 -12.69 -5.96
CA PRO A 107 1.54 -14.01 -6.57
C PRO A 107 1.83 -15.10 -5.52
N PRO A 108 1.46 -16.37 -5.78
CA PRO A 108 1.75 -17.46 -4.86
C PRO A 108 3.27 -17.74 -4.75
N PRO A 109 3.72 -18.39 -3.66
CA PRO A 109 5.06 -18.98 -3.58
C PRO A 109 5.40 -19.82 -4.81
N PRO A 110 6.68 -19.82 -5.24
CA PRO A 110 7.82 -19.10 -4.61
C PRO A 110 7.90 -17.60 -4.96
N ASP A 111 7.13 -17.12 -5.94
CA ASP A 111 7.31 -15.81 -6.59
C ASP A 111 6.49 -14.67 -5.95
N ARG A 112 6.32 -14.67 -4.63
CA ARG A 112 5.48 -13.71 -3.90
C ARG A 112 5.88 -12.25 -4.10
N PHE A 113 7.17 -12.00 -4.27
CA PHE A 113 7.72 -10.65 -4.41
C PHE A 113 8.66 -10.59 -5.60
N ASN A 114 8.95 -9.36 -6.05
CA ASN A 114 9.91 -9.18 -7.12
C ASN A 114 11.30 -9.68 -6.66
N PRO A 115 11.96 -10.58 -7.41
CA PRO A 115 13.27 -11.13 -7.04
C PRO A 115 14.35 -10.06 -6.89
N GLY A 116 14.25 -8.95 -7.62
CA GLY A 116 15.19 -7.84 -7.56
C GLY A 116 14.97 -6.89 -6.38
N GLY A 117 13.93 -7.09 -5.56
CA GLY A 117 13.72 -6.28 -4.35
C GLY A 117 13.27 -4.84 -4.58
N ALA A 118 13.11 -4.41 -5.83
CA ALA A 118 13.04 -2.99 -6.20
C ALA A 118 11.61 -2.40 -6.28
N THR A 119 10.62 -3.07 -5.69
CA THR A 119 9.23 -2.59 -5.69
C THR A 119 8.97 -1.60 -4.56
N ASN A 120 7.94 -0.75 -4.70
CA ASN A 120 7.49 0.07 -3.57
C ASN A 120 7.06 -0.80 -2.38
N MET A 121 6.44 -1.96 -2.63
CA MET A 121 6.10 -2.92 -1.58
C MET A 121 7.32 -3.29 -0.73
N GLN A 122 8.44 -3.66 -1.36
CA GLN A 122 9.65 -4.12 -0.67
C GLN A 122 10.50 -2.99 -0.10
N LEU A 123 10.68 -1.88 -0.84
CA LEU A 123 11.58 -0.79 -0.45
C LEU A 123 10.94 0.24 0.47
N VAL A 124 9.61 0.32 0.49
CA VAL A 124 8.88 1.42 1.11
C VAL A 124 7.80 0.91 2.06
N GLU A 125 6.86 0.11 1.55
CA GLU A 125 5.66 -0.23 2.29
C GLU A 125 5.96 -1.23 3.42
N LEU A 126 6.60 -2.37 3.13
CA LEU A 126 6.94 -3.37 4.14
C LEU A 126 7.83 -2.82 5.26
N PRO A 127 8.91 -2.06 5.00
CA PRO A 127 9.70 -1.46 6.09
C PRO A 127 8.89 -0.55 7.02
N ILE A 128 7.88 0.16 6.50
CA ILE A 128 6.98 0.98 7.32
C ILE A 128 6.03 0.08 8.12
N LEU A 129 5.41 -0.90 7.47
CA LEU A 129 4.43 -1.81 8.10
C LEU A 129 5.07 -2.65 9.21
N THR A 130 6.31 -3.09 9.04
CA THR A 130 7.04 -3.91 10.03
C THR A 130 7.75 -3.07 11.10
N GLY A 131 7.65 -1.73 11.02
CA GLY A 131 8.22 -0.81 12.00
C GLY A 131 9.73 -0.56 11.85
N ILE A 132 10.38 -1.06 10.79
CA ILE A 132 11.77 -0.70 10.47
C ILE A 132 11.88 0.82 10.21
N VAL A 133 10.89 1.38 9.53
CA VAL A 133 10.76 2.81 9.27
C VAL A 133 9.56 3.36 10.02
N GLY A 134 9.80 4.11 11.09
CA GLY A 134 8.76 4.68 11.92
C GLY A 134 8.90 4.26 13.38
N VAL A 135 7.79 4.28 14.11
CA VAL A 135 7.78 3.96 15.56
C VAL A 135 6.72 2.91 15.89
N GLN A 136 5.90 2.53 14.91
CA GLN A 136 4.79 1.61 15.10
C GLN A 136 4.72 0.66 13.90
N ALA A 137 4.66 -0.64 14.20
CA ALA A 137 4.38 -1.69 13.24
C ALA A 137 2.90 -2.08 13.32
N VAL A 138 2.37 -2.68 12.26
CA VAL A 138 1.09 -3.42 12.35
C VAL A 138 1.27 -4.66 13.23
N SER A 139 0.18 -5.13 13.83
CA SER A 139 0.23 -6.36 14.63
C SER A 139 0.39 -7.59 13.75
N ARG A 140 -0.18 -7.57 12.55
CA ARG A 140 -0.15 -8.72 11.62
C ARG A 140 -0.28 -8.29 10.16
N ILE A 141 0.45 -8.98 9.29
CA ILE A 141 0.27 -8.90 7.84
C ILE A 141 -0.24 -10.25 7.34
N ASP A 142 -1.43 -10.25 6.74
CA ASP A 142 -1.99 -11.41 6.01
C ASP A 142 -1.63 -11.30 4.53
N VAL A 143 -1.25 -12.42 3.92
CA VAL A 143 -1.03 -12.54 2.47
C VAL A 143 -2.11 -13.39 1.84
N ILE A 144 -2.59 -12.96 0.67
CA ILE A 144 -3.59 -13.67 -0.14
C ILE A 144 -3.10 -13.73 -1.59
N HIS A 145 -3.38 -14.86 -2.24
CA HIS A 145 -3.03 -15.13 -3.63
C HIS A 145 -4.28 -15.15 -4.52
N PRO A 146 -4.83 -13.99 -4.90
CA PRO A 146 -6.15 -13.88 -5.51
C PRO A 146 -6.25 -14.52 -6.91
N MET A 147 -5.11 -14.83 -7.53
CA MET A 147 -5.03 -15.40 -8.88
C MET A 147 -5.09 -16.93 -8.90
N VAL A 148 -5.05 -17.57 -7.74
CA VAL A 148 -5.10 -19.02 -7.63
C VAL A 148 -6.56 -19.44 -7.48
N HIS A 149 -7.10 -20.05 -8.52
CA HIS A 149 -8.51 -20.45 -8.53
C HIS A 149 -8.81 -21.46 -7.41
N GLY A 150 -9.87 -21.22 -6.64
CA GLY A 150 -10.23 -22.02 -5.47
C GLY A 150 -9.52 -21.60 -4.17
N ALA A 151 -8.50 -20.75 -4.25
CA ALA A 151 -7.74 -20.24 -3.09
C ALA A 151 -7.81 -18.71 -2.98
N GLU A 152 -8.75 -18.05 -3.66
CA GLU A 152 -8.84 -16.58 -3.73
C GLU A 152 -9.14 -15.91 -2.38
N GLY A 153 -9.56 -16.70 -1.39
CA GLY A 153 -9.77 -16.27 0.00
C GLY A 153 -8.81 -16.91 1.00
N PHE A 154 -7.95 -17.83 0.57
CA PHE A 154 -6.95 -18.44 1.44
C PHE A 154 -5.94 -17.37 1.87
N ARG A 155 -5.63 -17.35 3.16
CA ARG A 155 -4.70 -16.39 3.73
C ARG A 155 -3.81 -17.08 4.74
N TYR A 156 -2.58 -16.62 4.82
CA TYR A 156 -1.63 -16.98 5.86
C TYR A 156 -0.82 -15.76 6.28
N GLN A 157 -0.12 -15.87 7.40
CA GLN A 157 0.61 -14.78 7.98
C GLN A 157 1.97 -14.58 7.28
N LEU A 158 2.31 -13.34 6.96
CA LEU A 158 3.66 -12.95 6.54
C LEU A 158 4.46 -12.31 7.68
N TRP A 159 3.79 -11.59 8.57
CA TRP A 159 4.37 -10.88 9.70
C TRP A 159 3.47 -11.02 10.93
N PRO A 160 4.00 -11.22 12.14
CA PRO A 160 5.44 -11.22 12.50
C PRO A 160 6.19 -12.52 12.20
N VAL A 161 5.48 -13.64 11.98
CA VAL A 161 6.07 -14.92 11.60
C VAL A 161 5.56 -15.29 10.21
N ASP A 162 6.46 -15.59 9.29
CA ASP A 162 6.11 -16.00 7.93
C ASP A 162 5.67 -17.47 7.92
N GLU A 163 4.38 -17.69 7.82
CA GLU A 163 3.75 -19.01 7.81
C GLU A 163 3.54 -19.54 6.38
N VAL A 164 4.38 -19.13 5.42
CA VAL A 164 4.29 -19.59 4.01
C VAL A 164 4.25 -21.11 3.83
N HIS A 165 4.74 -21.88 4.79
CA HIS A 165 4.73 -23.34 4.77
C HIS A 165 3.32 -23.97 4.83
N ILE A 166 2.28 -23.19 5.17
CA ILE A 166 0.89 -23.67 5.18
C ILE A 166 0.17 -23.47 3.83
N TRP A 167 0.82 -22.81 2.86
CA TRP A 167 0.35 -22.66 1.48
C TRP A 167 0.63 -23.94 0.67
#